data_AF-A0A2T3A007-F1
#
_entry.id   AF-A0A2T3A007-F1
#
_cell.length_a   1.000
_cell.length_b   1.000
_cell.length_c   1.000
_cell.angle_alpha   90.00
_cell.angle_beta   90.00
_cell.angle_gamma   90.00
#
_symmetry.space_group_name_H-M   'P 1'
#
loop_
_entity.id
_entity.type
_entity.pdbx_description
1 polymer ?
#
loop_
_entity_poly.entity_id
_entity_poly.type
_entity_poly.pdbx_seq_one_letter_code
_entity_poly.pdbx_strand_id
1 'polypeptide(L)' 'MTENTNPGNFANRPKEEVQKIAAAGGKASHSGGFASMDPDKQRDIASKGGQASSGSFEPGSEKAREAGRKGGLKTGDDD' A
#
# COMPACT_ATOMS: atom_id res chain seq x y z
N MET A 1 -16.45 15.91 -9.53
CA MET A 1 -15.71 15.10 -10.52
C MET A 1 -14.23 15.25 -10.23
N THR A 2 -13.64 14.36 -9.42
CA THR A 2 -12.24 14.45 -9.02
C THR A 2 -11.34 14.06 -10.20
N GLU A 3 -10.88 15.05 -10.98
CA GLU A 3 -9.82 14.84 -11.98
C GLU A 3 -8.48 14.63 -11.25
N ASN A 4 -8.33 13.46 -10.64
CA ASN A 4 -7.11 13.08 -9.93
C ASN A 4 -6.00 12.87 -10.96
N THR A 5 -5.18 13.89 -11.19
CA THR A 5 -4.20 14.00 -12.28
C THR A 5 -2.97 13.10 -12.10
N ASN A 6 -3.01 12.12 -11.19
CA ASN A 6 -1.94 11.16 -11.03
C ASN A 6 -2.13 9.98 -12.01
N PRO A 7 -1.41 9.93 -13.14
CA PRO A 7 -1.63 8.94 -14.19
C PRO A 7 -1.40 7.50 -13.74
N GLY A 8 -0.72 7.29 -12.60
CA GLY A 8 -0.41 5.96 -12.07
C GLY A 8 -1.44 5.38 -11.09
N ASN A 9 -2.46 6.13 -10.67
CA ASN A 9 -3.42 5.65 -9.66
C ASN A 9 -4.39 4.58 -10.24
N PHE A 10 -5.02 3.79 -9.37
CA PHE A 10 -5.99 2.77 -9.81
C PHE A 10 -7.30 3.35 -10.37
N ALA A 11 -7.68 4.58 -9.98
CA ALA A 11 -8.87 5.25 -10.47
C ALA A 11 -8.76 5.67 -11.95
N ASN A 12 -7.53 5.84 -12.45
CA ASN A 12 -7.19 6.20 -13.82
C ASN A 12 -6.88 4.98 -14.70
N ARG A 13 -7.08 3.76 -14.19
CA ARG A 13 -6.86 2.51 -14.91
C ARG A 13 -8.19 1.89 -15.35
N PRO A 14 -8.22 1.16 -16.48
CA PRO A 14 -9.42 0.45 -16.90
C PRO A 14 -9.82 -0.61 -15.86
N LYS A 15 -11.12 -0.75 -15.61
CA LYS A 15 -11.66 -1.67 -14.59
C LYS A 15 -11.17 -3.11 -14.76
N GLU A 16 -11.02 -3.56 -16.00
CA GLU A 16 -10.50 -4.90 -16.31
C GLU A 16 -9.04 -5.09 -15.85
N GLU A 17 -8.20 -4.06 -16.00
CA GLU A 17 -6.81 -4.11 -15.54
C GLU A 17 -6.75 -4.12 -14.01
N VAL A 18 -7.56 -3.29 -13.35
CA VAL A 18 -7.66 -3.27 -11.88
C VAL A 18 -8.12 -4.63 -11.36
N GLN A 19 -9.11 -5.25 -12.00
CA GLN A 19 -9.58 -6.59 -11.67
C GLN A 19 -8.50 -7.65 -11.88
N LYS A 20 -7.74 -7.59 -12.99
CA LYS A 20 -6.60 -8.49 -13.23
C LYS A 20 -5.52 -8.35 -12.17
N ILE A 21 -5.18 -7.11 -11.75
CA ILE A 21 -4.19 -6.85 -10.69
C ILE A 21 -4.68 -7.41 -9.34
N ALA A 22 -5.94 -7.13 -8.97
CA ALA A 22 -6.53 -7.66 -7.74
C ALA A 22 -6.59 -9.20 -7.75
N ALA A 23 -7.00 -9.80 -8.87
CA ALA A 23 -7.04 -11.24 -9.05
C ALA A 23 -5.63 -11.86 -8.99
N ALA A 24 -4.61 -11.20 -9.55
CA ALA A 24 -3.22 -11.66 -9.45
C ALA A 24 -2.71 -11.65 -8.00
N GLY A 25 -3.01 -10.60 -7.24
CA GLY A 25 -2.71 -10.53 -5.80
C GLY A 25 -3.42 -11.61 -4.98
N GLY A 26 -4.69 -11.86 -5.27
CA GLY A 26 -5.46 -12.94 -4.64
C GLY A 26 -4.91 -14.33 -4.97
N LYS A 27 -4.57 -14.59 -6.24
CA LYS A 27 -3.97 -15.87 -6.68
C LYS A 27 -2.63 -16.15 -6.02
N ALA A 28 -1.76 -15.13 -5.86
CA ALA A 28 -0.49 -15.27 -5.15
C ALA A 28 -0.67 -15.64 -3.67
N SER A 29 -1.83 -15.35 -3.09
CA SER A 29 -2.15 -15.67 -1.69
C SER A 29 -2.59 -17.13 -1.49
N HIS A 30 -3.01 -17.83 -2.54
CA HIS A 30 -3.49 -19.22 -2.47
C HIS A 30 -2.37 -20.27 -2.44
N SER A 31 -1.14 -19.94 -2.84
CA SER A 31 0.02 -20.86 -2.87
C SER A 31 0.87 -20.84 -1.58
N GLY A 32 0.35 -20.26 -0.49
CA GLY A 32 1.08 -20.05 0.76
C GLY A 32 1.72 -18.68 0.79
N GLY A 33 0.97 -17.68 1.27
CA GLY A 33 1.46 -16.32 1.44
C GLY A 33 2.40 -16.19 2.65
N PHE A 34 2.71 -14.95 3.03
CA PHE A 34 3.58 -14.64 4.19
C PHE A 34 3.12 -15.32 5.49
N ALA A 35 1.80 -15.50 5.67
CA ALA A 35 1.22 -16.16 6.84
C ALA A 35 1.44 -17.69 6.87
N SER A 36 1.74 -18.31 5.73
CA SER A 36 1.99 -19.76 5.62
C SER A 36 3.48 -20.09 5.56
N MET A 37 4.36 -19.08 5.64
CA MET A 37 5.81 -19.26 5.66
C MET A 37 6.29 -19.72 7.04
N ASP A 38 7.48 -20.32 7.09
CA ASP A 38 8.18 -20.63 8.33
C ASP A 38 8.32 -19.38 9.25
N PRO A 39 8.02 -19.49 10.56
CA PRO A 39 8.02 -18.36 11.49
C PRO A 39 9.37 -17.64 11.61
N ASP A 40 10.49 -18.35 11.55
CA ASP A 40 11.82 -17.74 11.69
C ASP A 40 12.16 -16.96 10.43
N LYS A 41 11.82 -17.50 9.26
CA LYS A 41 11.94 -16.79 7.98
C LYS A 41 11.03 -15.57 7.92
N GLN A 42 9.81 -15.68 8.45
CA GLN A 42 8.86 -14.57 8.55
C GLN A 42 9.45 -13.42 9.39
N ARG A 43 10.06 -13.74 10.55
CA ARG A 43 10.73 -12.78 11.43
C ARG A 43 11.91 -12.09 10.78
N ASP A 44 12.77 -12.83 10.08
CA ASP A 44 13.91 -12.26 9.37
C ASP A 44 13.48 -11.25 8.30
N ILE A 45 12.46 -11.60 7.50
CA ILE A 45 11.90 -10.70 6.48
C ILE A 45 11.27 -9.46 7.13
N ALA A 46 10.48 -9.63 8.20
CA ALA A 46 9.89 -8.51 8.92
C ALA A 46 10.96 -7.59 9.53
N SER A 47 12.01 -8.16 10.12
CA SER A 47 13.14 -7.42 10.69
C SER A 47 13.87 -6.61 9.61
N LYS A 48 14.20 -7.24 8.47
CA LYS A 48 14.80 -6.55 7.33
C LYS A 48 13.93 -5.43 6.78
N GLY A 49 12.62 -5.66 6.69
CA GLY A 49 11.66 -4.63 6.31
C GLY A 49 11.63 -3.45 7.28
N GLY A 50 11.67 -3.72 8.59
CA GLY A 50 11.75 -2.71 9.64
C GLY A 50 13.07 -1.94 9.67
N GLN A 51 14.19 -2.58 9.31
CA GLN A 51 15.49 -1.91 9.20
C GLN A 51 15.63 -1.08 7.91
N ALA A 52 15.10 -1.59 6.79
CA ALA A 52 15.12 -0.89 5.51
C ALA A 52 14.13 0.27 5.46
N SER A 53 13.02 0.15 6.19
CA SER A 53 12.16 1.28 6.49
C SER A 53 12.86 2.16 7.50
N SER A 54 13.28 3.38 7.13
CA SER A 54 13.69 4.42 8.08
C SER A 54 12.52 4.93 8.96
N GLY A 55 11.45 4.13 9.02
CA GLY A 55 10.06 4.52 9.22
C GLY A 55 9.63 4.45 10.67
N SER A 56 10.21 5.30 11.49
CA SER A 56 9.35 6.02 12.43
C SER A 56 9.17 7.41 11.84
N PHE A 57 8.06 7.64 11.15
CA PHE A 57 7.60 9.01 11.04
C PHE A 57 7.24 9.41 12.46
N GLU A 58 8.09 10.19 13.12
CA GLU A 58 7.77 10.70 14.45
C GLU A 58 6.38 11.34 14.38
N PRO A 59 5.47 11.03 15.32
CA PRO A 59 4.17 11.67 15.37
C PRO A 59 4.33 13.19 15.35
N GLY A 60 3.73 13.84 14.34
CA GLY A 60 3.85 15.28 14.15
C GLY A 60 5.03 15.75 13.30
N SER A 61 5.93 14.88 12.86
CA SER A 61 6.97 15.23 11.89
C SER A 61 6.36 15.71 10.57
N GLU A 62 7.06 16.60 9.87
CA GLU A 62 6.61 17.14 8.60
C GLU A 62 6.35 16.03 7.56
N LYS A 63 7.20 15.01 7.56
CA LYS A 63 7.05 13.82 6.72
C LYS A 63 5.79 13.00 7.08
N ALA A 64 5.49 12.81 8.38
CA ALA A 64 4.24 12.17 8.82
C ALA A 64 3.03 12.97 8.34
N ARG A 65 3.09 14.29 8.51
CA ARG A 65 2.01 15.21 8.16
C ARG A 65 1.79 15.26 6.65
N GLU A 66 2.86 15.26 5.86
CA GLU A 66 2.78 15.23 4.40
C GLU A 66 2.21 13.90 3.91
N ALA A 67 2.67 12.77 4.45
CA ALA A 67 2.15 11.45 4.12
C ALA A 67 0.66 11.31 4.51
N GLY A 68 0.29 11.76 5.72
CA GLY A 68 -1.08 11.78 6.21
C GLY A 68 -1.99 12.70 5.41
N ARG A 69 -1.53 13.93 5.10
CA ARG A 69 -2.25 14.87 4.22
C ARG A 69 -2.46 14.27 2.84
N LYS A 70 -1.43 13.67 2.24
CA LYS A 70 -1.52 13.00 0.94
C LYS A 70 -2.48 11.80 0.96
N GLY A 71 -2.61 11.12 2.10
CA GLY A 71 -3.59 10.05 2.30
C GLY A 71 -5.03 10.57 2.50
N GLY A 72 -5.21 11.60 3.32
CA GLY A 72 -6.51 12.18 3.68
C GLY A 72 -7.14 13.02 2.55
N LEU A 73 -6.33 13.64 1.69
CA LEU A 73 -6.82 14.32 0.48
C LEU A 73 -7.52 13.39 -0.52
N LYS A 74 -7.50 12.06 -0.31
CA LYS A 74 -8.24 11.10 -1.14
C LYS A 74 -9.59 10.66 -0.56
N THR A 75 -9.95 11.15 0.63
CA THR A 75 -11.14 10.70 1.37
C THR A 75 -12.12 11.83 1.69
N GLY A 76 -11.90 13.05 1.18
CA GLY A 76 -12.66 14.25 1.54
C GLY A 76 -13.46 14.92 0.43
N ASP A 77 -13.56 14.33 -0.78
CA ASP A 77 -14.29 14.92 -1.92
C ASP A 77 -15.46 14.04 -2.38
N ASP A 78 -16.25 13.54 -1.41
CA ASP A 78 -17.61 13.03 -1.62
C ASP A 78 -18.57 13.94 -0.82
N ASP A 79 -18.91 15.11 -1.38
CA ASP A 79 -20.27 15.71 -1.44
C ASP A 79 -20.29 16.81 -2.53
#